data_AF-A0A081K6B6-F1
#
_entry.id   AF-A0A081K6B6-F1
#
_cell.length_a   1.000
_cell.length_b   1.000
_cell.length_c   1.000
_cell.angle_alpha   90.00
_cell.angle_beta   90.00
_cell.angle_gamma   90.00
#
_symmetry.space_group_name_H-M   'P 1'
#
loop_
_entity.id
_entity.type
_entity.pdbx_description
1 polymer ?
#
loop_
_entity_poly.entity_id
_entity_poly.type
_entity_poly.pdbx_seq_one_letter_code
_entity_poly.pdbx_strand_id
1 'polypeptide(L)'
;MKLLDELHHRLGSKSRIRSLFKDVSVQDLEKMLDRLKEVHKEKLQSRVKEDAKRQKKMTDIAAIQKEMADLGITLSDLDSLNDSGKSSKRRRTVAKHTFQYENAAGQTVLWEGSTTGRLPKDFQEYLERTQKKRAECIMK
;
A
#
# COMPACT_ATOMS: atom_id res chain seq x y z
N MET A 1 11.42 -6.69 17.12
CA MET A 1 12.71 -6.75 16.40
C MET A 1 12.41 -7.09 14.94
N LYS A 2 13.03 -6.46 13.93
CA LYS A 2 12.78 -6.86 12.54
C LYS A 2 13.39 -8.25 12.34
N LEU A 3 12.71 -9.15 11.62
CA LEU A 3 13.14 -10.55 11.43
C LEU A 3 14.60 -10.67 10.96
N LEU A 4 15.07 -9.74 10.13
CA LEU A 4 16.45 -9.68 9.65
C LEU A 4 17.46 -9.42 10.77
N ASP A 5 17.12 -8.56 11.73
CA ASP A 5 17.99 -8.21 12.86
C ASP A 5 18.17 -9.42 13.78
N GLU A 6 17.12 -10.21 13.95
CA GLU A 6 17.18 -11.46 14.71
C GLU A 6 18.02 -12.52 13.99
N LEU A 7 17.87 -12.67 12.68
CA LEU A 7 18.70 -13.57 11.87
C LEU A 7 20.18 -13.16 11.92
N HIS A 8 20.52 -11.88 11.81
CA HIS A 8 21.89 -11.41 11.98
C HIS A 8 22.42 -11.65 13.39
N HIS A 9 21.60 -11.46 14.42
CA HIS A 9 22.01 -11.74 15.79
C HIS A 9 22.31 -13.23 16.04
N ARG A 10 21.59 -14.14 15.38
CA ARG A 10 21.74 -15.59 15.55
C ARG A 10 22.80 -16.21 14.64
N LEU A 11 22.84 -15.78 13.36
CA LEU A 11 23.67 -16.37 12.30
C LEU A 11 24.83 -15.47 11.85
N GLY A 12 24.98 -14.28 12.43
CA GLY A 12 26.01 -13.30 12.01
C GLY A 12 27.44 -13.63 12.43
N SER A 13 27.65 -14.57 13.37
CA SER A 13 29.00 -14.97 13.80
C SER A 13 29.19 -16.48 13.87
N LYS A 14 30.37 -16.94 13.47
CA LYS A 14 30.75 -18.37 13.45
C LYS A 14 30.70 -19.02 14.83
N SER A 15 31.05 -18.28 15.89
CA SER A 15 31.00 -18.77 17.27
C SER A 15 29.56 -19.01 17.74
N ARG A 16 28.63 -18.12 17.36
CA ARG A 16 27.21 -18.24 17.73
C ARG A 16 26.51 -19.32 16.93
N ILE A 17 26.83 -19.46 15.63
CA ILE A 17 26.40 -20.60 14.81
C ILE A 17 26.90 -21.91 15.43
N ARG A 18 28.18 -22.02 15.78
CA ARG A 18 28.72 -23.25 16.41
C ARG A 18 27.98 -23.59 17.71
N SER A 19 27.66 -22.60 18.53
CA SER A 19 26.87 -22.80 19.76
C SER A 19 25.44 -23.27 19.44
N LEU A 20 24.79 -22.68 18.43
CA LEU A 20 23.42 -22.98 18.02
C LEU A 20 23.27 -24.41 17.46
N PHE A 21 24.27 -24.89 16.74
CA PHE A 21 24.28 -26.21 16.10
C PHE A 21 25.07 -27.27 16.86
N LYS A 22 25.42 -27.02 18.14
CA LYS A 22 26.27 -27.91 18.93
C LYS A 22 25.72 -29.33 19.04
N ASP A 23 24.40 -29.45 19.17
CA ASP A 23 23.70 -30.72 19.39
C ASP A 23 23.04 -31.27 18.11
N VAL A 24 23.35 -30.68 16.95
CA VAL A 24 22.79 -31.07 15.65
C VAL A 24 23.71 -32.07 14.96
N SER A 25 23.13 -33.13 14.40
CA SER A 25 23.88 -34.13 13.63
C SER A 25 24.45 -33.54 12.34
N VAL A 26 25.56 -34.09 11.85
CA VAL A 26 26.16 -33.64 10.58
C VAL A 26 25.19 -33.82 9.42
N GLN A 27 24.45 -34.93 9.38
CA GLN A 27 23.46 -35.19 8.33
C GLN A 27 22.31 -34.18 8.31
N ASP A 28 21.83 -33.76 9.48
CA ASP A 28 20.78 -32.75 9.54
C ASP A 28 21.30 -31.36 9.15
N LEU A 29 22.55 -31.06 9.49
CA LEU A 29 23.21 -29.83 9.07
C LEU A 29 23.40 -29.79 7.54
N GLU A 30 23.77 -30.91 6.91
CA GLU A 30 23.85 -31.03 5.45
C GLU A 30 22.48 -30.81 4.79
N LYS A 31 21.41 -31.44 5.29
CA LYS A 31 20.05 -31.23 4.78
C LYS A 31 19.61 -29.76 4.90
N MET A 32 19.92 -29.11 6.02
CA MET A 32 19.61 -27.69 6.21
C MET A 32 20.41 -26.80 5.25
N LEU A 33 21.68 -27.15 5.00
CA LEU A 33 22.54 -26.44 4.07
C LEU A 33 22.00 -26.54 2.63
N ASP A 34 21.52 -27.72 2.22
CA ASP A 34 20.98 -27.91 0.88
C ASP A 34 19.69 -27.12 0.66
N ARG A 35 18.78 -27.11 1.64
CA ARG A 35 17.60 -26.23 1.61
C ARG A 35 17.99 -24.75 1.51
N LEU A 36 19.01 -24.34 2.25
CA LEU A 36 19.48 -22.95 2.22
C LEU A 36 20.10 -22.59 0.85
N LYS A 37 20.82 -23.52 0.22
CA LYS A 37 21.37 -23.34 -1.14
C LYS A 37 20.24 -23.20 -2.17
N GLU A 38 19.16 -23.97 -2.05
CA GLU A 38 18.00 -23.83 -2.94
C GLU A 38 17.36 -22.44 -2.82
N VAL A 39 17.07 -21.99 -1.59
CA VAL A 39 16.54 -20.64 -1.34
C VAL A 39 17.49 -19.56 -1.86
N HIS A 40 18.81 -19.74 -1.69
CA HIS A 40 19.80 -18.81 -2.22
C HIS A 40 19.77 -18.75 -3.75
N LYS A 41 19.65 -19.90 -4.43
CA LYS A 41 19.54 -20.01 -5.89
C LYS A 41 18.29 -19.30 -6.40
N GLU A 42 17.14 -19.48 -5.75
CA GLU A 42 15.89 -18.81 -6.12
C GLU A 42 16.00 -17.28 -6.00
N LYS A 43 16.60 -16.79 -4.91
CA LYS A 43 16.83 -15.35 -4.72
C LYS A 43 17.80 -14.79 -5.76
N LEU A 44 18.86 -15.52 -6.08
CA LEU A 44 19.81 -15.10 -7.11
C LEU A 44 19.15 -15.02 -8.49
N GLN A 45 18.36 -16.04 -8.87
CA GLN A 45 17.60 -16.04 -10.12
C GLN A 45 16.60 -14.88 -10.18
N SER A 46 15.94 -14.57 -9.06
CA SER A 46 15.02 -13.43 -8.97
C SER A 46 15.77 -12.11 -9.19
N ARG A 47 16.92 -11.93 -8.54
CA ARG A 47 17.75 -10.73 -8.70
C ARG A 47 18.22 -10.56 -10.16
N VAL A 48 18.70 -11.64 -10.78
CA VAL A 48 19.13 -11.63 -12.18
C VAL A 48 17.97 -11.29 -13.12
N LYS A 49 16.76 -11.81 -12.88
CA LYS A 49 15.56 -11.45 -13.66
C LYS A 49 15.20 -9.97 -13.50
N GLU A 50 15.30 -9.43 -12.29
CA GLU A 50 15.05 -8.01 -12.04
C GLU A 50 16.09 -7.11 -12.69
N ASP A 51 17.37 -7.46 -12.58
CA ASP A 51 18.47 -6.75 -13.22
C ASP A 51 18.33 -6.82 -14.76
N ALA A 52 17.97 -7.97 -15.32
CA ALA A 52 17.69 -8.10 -16.76
C ALA A 52 16.49 -7.26 -17.21
N LYS A 53 15.41 -7.19 -16.41
CA LYS A 53 14.28 -6.29 -16.68
C LYS A 53 14.70 -4.82 -16.61
N ARG A 54 15.53 -4.45 -15.63
CA ARG A 54 16.06 -3.08 -15.52
C ARG A 54 16.93 -2.74 -16.72
N GLN A 55 17.82 -3.64 -17.14
CA GLN A 55 18.67 -3.44 -18.30
C GLN A 55 17.86 -3.31 -19.58
N LYS A 56 16.86 -4.17 -19.80
CA LYS A 56 15.93 -4.06 -20.94
C LYS A 56 15.21 -2.71 -20.95
N LYS A 57 14.67 -2.29 -19.80
CA LYS A 57 14.04 -0.96 -19.70
C LYS A 57 15.01 0.17 -20.07
N MET A 58 16.26 0.10 -19.63
CA MET A 58 17.26 1.11 -19.96
C MET A 58 17.63 1.10 -21.45
N THR A 59 17.77 -0.09 -22.07
CA THR A 59 18.01 -0.20 -23.51
C THR A 59 16.84 0.32 -24.32
N ASP A 60 15.60 0.01 -23.91
CA ASP A 60 14.39 0.46 -24.57
C ASP A 60 14.26 1.99 -24.46
N ILE A 61 14.50 2.56 -23.27
CA ILE A 61 14.51 4.01 -23.06
C ILE A 61 15.57 4.68 -23.94
N ALA A 62 16.78 4.13 -24.03
CA ALA A 62 17.84 4.68 -24.87
C ALA A 62 17.49 4.60 -26.37
N ALA A 63 16.88 3.52 -26.82
CA ALA A 63 16.41 3.37 -28.19
C ALA A 63 15.32 4.40 -28.53
N ILE A 64 14.32 4.55 -27.65
CA ILE A 64 13.24 5.52 -27.82
C ILE A 64 13.80 6.95 -27.77
N GLN A 65 14.76 7.26 -26.89
CA GLN A 65 15.40 8.58 -26.85
C GLN A 65 16.11 8.92 -28.16
N LYS A 66 16.75 7.94 -28.81
CA LYS A 66 17.38 8.12 -30.11
C LYS A 66 16.33 8.39 -31.19
N GLU A 67 15.25 7.60 -31.23
CA GLU A 67 14.15 7.80 -32.19
C GLU A 67 13.44 9.14 -31.97
N MET A 68 13.24 9.57 -30.73
CA MET A 68 12.70 10.90 -30.40
C MET A 68 13.60 12.02 -30.93
N ALA A 69 14.91 11.89 -30.75
CA ALA A 69 15.88 12.87 -31.25
C ALA A 69 15.88 12.95 -32.78
N ASP A 70 15.78 11.81 -33.47
CA ASP A 70 15.71 11.74 -34.94
C ASP A 70 14.42 12.38 -35.48
N LEU A 71 13.31 12.29 -34.74
CA LEU A 71 12.03 12.91 -35.07
C LEU A 71 11.90 14.36 -34.60
N GLY A 72 12.90 14.89 -33.87
CA GLY A 72 12.88 16.25 -33.31
C GLY A 72 11.83 16.46 -32.21
N ILE A 73 11.37 15.38 -31.56
CA ILE A 73 10.34 15.40 -30.53
C ILE A 73 10.99 15.55 -29.16
N THR A 74 10.55 16.52 -28.37
CA THR A 74 11.03 16.70 -27.00
C THR A 74 10.17 15.96 -25.98
N LEU A 75 10.71 15.67 -24.80
CA LEU A 75 9.93 15.08 -23.70
C LEU A 75 8.70 15.92 -23.32
N SER A 76 8.75 17.24 -23.55
CA SER A 76 7.63 18.17 -23.31
C SER A 76 6.48 17.99 -24.30
N ASP A 77 6.77 17.62 -25.55
CA ASP A 77 5.75 17.34 -26.56
C ASP A 77 5.00 16.03 -26.24
N LEU A 78 5.70 15.06 -25.64
CA LEU A 78 5.10 13.80 -25.17
C LEU A 78 4.26 13.97 -23.90
N ASP A 79 4.66 14.85 -22.98
CA ASP A 79 3.89 15.12 -21.76
C ASP A 79 2.55 15.80 -22.08
N SER A 80 2.54 16.65 -23.12
CA SER A 80 1.33 17.30 -23.65
C SER A 80 0.30 16.30 -24.21
N LEU A 81 0.75 15.12 -24.68
CA LEU A 81 -0.14 14.03 -25.13
C LEU A 81 -0.73 13.22 -23.96
N ASN A 82 -0.13 13.29 -22.77
CA ASN A 82 -0.60 12.55 -21.60
C ASN A 82 -1.73 13.28 -20.83
N ASP A 83 -1.93 14.57 -21.13
CA ASP A 83 -3.02 15.39 -20.56
C ASP A 83 -4.37 15.21 -21.29
N SER A 84 -4.39 14.56 -22.46
CA SER A 84 -5.61 14.44 -23.28
C SER A 84 -6.62 13.38 -22.81
N GLY A 85 -6.61 12.95 -21.54
CA GLY A 85 -7.54 11.89 -21.13
C GLY A 85 -7.66 11.50 -19.66
N LYS A 86 -7.00 12.18 -18.72
CA LYS A 86 -7.21 11.91 -17.27
C LYS A 86 -7.63 13.18 -16.57
N SER A 87 -8.91 13.51 -16.71
CA SER A 87 -9.60 14.31 -15.70
C SER A 87 -9.43 13.61 -14.34
N SER A 88 -8.46 14.08 -13.55
CA SER A 88 -8.33 13.65 -12.17
C SER A 88 -9.68 13.94 -11.52
N LYS A 89 -10.37 12.86 -11.10
CA LYS A 89 -11.66 12.97 -10.45
C LYS A 89 -11.41 13.72 -9.15
N ARG A 90 -11.62 15.04 -9.16
CA ARG A 90 -11.47 15.90 -7.97
C ARG A 90 -12.13 15.17 -6.81
N ARG A 91 -11.34 14.77 -5.81
CA ARG A 91 -11.88 14.23 -4.55
C ARG A 91 -12.82 15.31 -4.02
N ARG A 92 -14.13 15.01 -4.04
CA ARG A 92 -15.15 15.90 -3.50
C ARG A 92 -14.86 16.01 -2.01
N THR A 93 -14.41 17.18 -1.54
CA THR A 93 -14.19 17.44 -0.12
C THR A 93 -15.54 17.27 0.57
N VAL A 94 -15.69 16.18 1.33
CA VAL A 94 -16.92 15.89 2.04
C VAL A 94 -16.95 16.81 3.26
N ALA A 95 -17.87 17.78 3.26
CA ALA A 95 -18.06 18.67 4.39
C ALA A 95 -18.52 17.86 5.62
N LYS A 96 -17.81 18.03 6.73
CA LYS A 96 -18.18 17.50 8.03
C LYS A 96 -19.10 18.50 8.72
N HIS A 97 -20.18 18.02 9.32
CA HIS A 97 -21.17 18.80 10.04
C HIS A 97 -21.50 18.13 11.36
N THR A 98 -21.88 18.93 12.35
CA THR A 98 -22.41 18.43 13.62
C THR A 98 -23.93 18.35 13.52
N PHE A 99 -24.48 17.16 13.71
CA PHE A 99 -25.92 16.89 13.69
C PHE A 99 -26.44 16.76 15.12
N GLN A 100 -27.62 17.29 15.39
CA GLN A 100 -28.32 17.14 16.66
C GLN A 100 -29.61 16.34 16.44
N TYR A 101 -29.79 15.26 17.21
CA TYR A 101 -31.00 14.41 17.14
C TYR A 101 -31.37 13.83 18.50
N GLU A 102 -32.58 13.31 18.62
CA GLU A 102 -33.08 12.68 19.85
C GLU A 102 -33.04 11.16 19.71
N ASN A 103 -32.40 10.46 20.65
CA ASN A 103 -32.33 9.00 20.63
C ASN A 103 -33.65 8.37 21.13
N ALA A 104 -33.75 7.04 21.04
CA ALA A 104 -34.92 6.29 21.52
C ALA A 104 -35.18 6.45 23.04
N ALA A 105 -34.16 6.85 23.81
CA ALA A 105 -34.24 7.12 25.24
C ALA A 105 -34.64 8.57 25.57
N GLY A 106 -34.97 9.40 24.58
CA GLY A 106 -35.40 10.80 24.76
C GLY A 106 -34.25 11.78 25.05
N GLN A 107 -33.00 11.36 24.86
CA GLN A 107 -31.82 12.19 25.09
C GLN A 107 -31.36 12.85 23.79
N THR A 108 -30.95 14.11 23.90
CA THR A 108 -30.33 14.84 22.79
C THR A 108 -28.90 14.37 22.58
N VAL A 109 -28.59 13.85 21.41
CA VAL A 109 -27.27 13.37 21.00
C VAL A 109 -26.70 14.31 19.92
N LEU A 110 -25.41 14.66 20.09
CA LEU A 110 -24.64 15.38 19.08
C LEU A 110 -23.71 14.41 18.36
N TRP A 111 -23.77 14.41 17.03
CA TRP A 111 -22.96 13.53 16.20
C TRP A 111 -22.24 14.31 15.09
N GLU A 112 -20.91 14.21 15.04
CA GLU A 112 -20.11 14.78 13.95
C GLU A 112 -20.02 13.76 12.81
N GLY A 113 -20.52 14.13 11.64
CA GLY A 113 -20.60 13.25 10.49
C GLY A 113 -20.57 13.99 9.16
N SER A 114 -20.60 13.24 8.07
CA SER A 114 -20.75 13.79 6.73
C SER A 114 -22.19 13.66 6.24
N THR A 115 -22.62 14.59 5.38
CA THR A 115 -23.91 14.48 4.67
C THR A 115 -23.96 13.31 3.70
N THR A 116 -22.80 12.77 3.30
CA THR A 116 -22.64 11.60 2.43
C THR A 116 -21.89 10.51 3.18
N GLY A 117 -22.53 9.37 3.45
CA GLY A 117 -21.90 8.25 4.16
C GLY A 117 -22.87 7.39 4.98
N ARG A 118 -22.29 6.54 5.83
CA ARG A 118 -23.03 5.65 6.76
C ARG A 118 -23.53 6.44 7.96
N LEU A 119 -24.79 6.25 8.33
CA LEU A 119 -25.41 6.92 9.48
C LEU A 119 -25.35 6.01 10.72
N PRO A 120 -25.26 6.58 11.93
CA PRO A 120 -25.55 5.87 13.17
C PRO A 120 -26.98 5.31 13.14
N LYS A 121 -27.17 4.10 13.68
CA LYS A 121 -28.47 3.41 13.69
C LYS A 121 -29.54 4.28 14.36
N ASP A 122 -29.22 4.86 15.49
CA ASP A 122 -30.12 5.73 16.26
C ASP A 122 -30.53 6.99 15.48
N PHE A 123 -29.61 7.56 14.68
CA PHE A 123 -29.93 8.73 13.84
C PHE A 123 -30.82 8.33 12.66
N GLN A 124 -30.59 7.15 12.08
CA GLN A 124 -31.47 6.63 11.03
C GLN A 124 -32.89 6.39 11.57
N GLU A 125 -33.04 5.78 12.74
CA GLU A 125 -34.33 5.57 13.41
C GLU A 125 -35.02 6.92 13.71
N TYR A 126 -34.28 7.94 14.14
CA TYR A 126 -34.81 9.29 14.33
C TYR A 126 -35.32 9.92 13.03
N LEU A 127 -34.58 9.80 11.93
CA LEU A 127 -34.98 10.33 10.62
C LEU A 127 -36.20 9.59 10.04
N GLU A 128 -36.27 8.27 10.23
CA GLU A 128 -37.43 7.47 9.83
C GLU A 128 -38.68 7.85 10.64
N ARG A 129 -38.54 8.08 11.95
CA ARG A 129 -39.63 8.52 12.83
C ARG A 129 -40.13 9.93 12.54
N THR A 130 -39.21 10.86 12.25
CA THR A 130 -39.54 12.29 12.09
C THR A 130 -39.73 12.73 10.64
N GLN A 131 -39.42 11.87 9.67
CA GLN A 131 -39.39 12.15 8.23
C GLN A 131 -38.54 13.38 7.84
N LYS A 132 -37.66 13.86 8.73
CA LYS A 132 -36.79 15.00 8.47
C LYS A 132 -35.66 14.65 7.51
N LYS A 133 -35.18 15.64 6.76
CA LYS A 133 -34.00 15.47 5.92
C LYS A 133 -32.74 15.61 6.77
N ARG A 134 -31.71 14.83 6.46
CA ARG A 134 -30.40 14.86 7.15
C ARG A 134 -29.86 16.29 7.31
N ALA A 135 -30.01 17.12 6.27
CA ALA A 135 -29.51 18.49 6.25
C ALA A 135 -30.22 19.44 7.25
N GLU A 136 -31.42 19.11 7.70
CA GLU A 136 -32.20 19.91 8.64
C GLU A 136 -31.78 19.68 10.10
N CYS A 137 -31.08 18.57 10.37
CA CYS A 137 -30.53 18.25 11.69
C CYS A 137 -29.12 18.82 11.89
N ILE A 138 -28.57 19.53 10.90
CA ILE A 138 -27.24 20.17 11.01
C ILE A 138 -27.36 21.39 11.92
N MET A 139 -26.53 21.45 12.96
CA MET A 139 -26.37 22.67 13.73
C MET A 139 -25.66 23.72 12.85
N LYS A 140 -26.24 24.92 12.78
CA LYS A 140 -25.65 26.08 12.09
C LYS A 140 -24.49 26.67 12.89
#